data_AF-A0A951CNA6-F1
#
_entry.id   AF-A0A951CNA6-F1
#
_cell.length_a   1.000
_cell.length_b   1.000
_cell.length_c   1.000
_cell.angle_alpha   90.00
_cell.angle_beta   90.00
_cell.angle_gamma   90.00
#
_symmetry.space_group_name_H-M   'P 1'
#
loop_
_entity.id
_entity.type
_entity.pdbx_description
1 polymer ?
#
loop_
_entity_poly.entity_id
_entity_poly.type
_entity_poly.pdbx_seq_one_letter_code
_entity_poly.pdbx_strand_id
1 'polypeptide(L)'
;MRHRELVDAFPQYLHLGEREAILLAEEMNAELLIDDRAARIVAHTRGLAHFGSLRVLKHGKELGLVNHVRPVLDDLILSGSYIGKNLYVEFLRQVGQAVE
;
A
#
# COMPACT_ATOMS: atom_id res chain seq x y z
N MET A 1 8.96 1.45 -22.96
CA MET A 1 7.91 0.64 -22.30
C MET A 1 7.86 -0.71 -22.98
N ARG A 2 8.42 -1.78 -22.39
CA ARG A 2 8.53 -3.11 -23.05
C ARG A 2 7.21 -3.87 -23.17
N HIS A 3 6.12 -3.41 -22.55
CA HIS A 3 4.87 -4.18 -22.43
C HIS A 3 3.59 -3.32 -22.56
N ARG A 4 3.58 -2.32 -23.45
CA ARG A 4 2.44 -1.38 -23.58
C ARG A 4 1.09 -2.10 -23.80
N GLU A 5 1.08 -3.11 -24.65
CA GLU A 5 -0.13 -3.91 -24.94
C GLU A 5 -0.66 -4.67 -23.71
N LEU A 6 0.23 -5.17 -22.85
CA LEU A 6 -0.16 -5.86 -21.61
C LEU A 6 -0.71 -4.87 -20.58
N VAL A 7 -0.13 -3.68 -20.49
CA VAL A 7 -0.61 -2.60 -19.62
C VAL A 7 -1.98 -2.09 -20.07
N ASP A 8 -2.22 -2.02 -21.38
CA ASP A 8 -3.50 -1.58 -21.94
C ASP A 8 -4.64 -2.59 -21.73
N ALA A 9 -4.31 -3.87 -21.47
CA ALA A 9 -5.27 -4.93 -21.13
C ALA A 9 -5.83 -4.83 -19.70
N PHE A 10 -5.23 -4.01 -18.84
CA PHE A 10 -5.75 -3.79 -17.49
C PHE A 10 -7.02 -2.94 -17.50
N PRO A 11 -7.86 -3.02 -16.44
CA PRO A 11 -9.04 -2.19 -16.34
C PRO A 11 -8.68 -0.70 -16.36
N GLN A 12 -9.42 0.08 -17.16
CA GLN A 12 -9.13 1.51 -17.38
C GLN A 12 -9.38 2.39 -16.15
N TYR A 13 -10.07 1.88 -15.12
CA TYR A 13 -10.22 2.56 -13.84
C TYR A 13 -8.95 2.53 -12.98
N LEU A 14 -7.92 1.74 -13.34
CA LEU A 14 -6.60 1.80 -12.70
C LEU A 14 -5.76 2.89 -13.37
N HIS A 15 -5.03 3.63 -12.55
CA HIS A 15 -4.03 4.57 -13.03
C HIS A 15 -2.91 3.81 -13.74
N LEU A 16 -2.25 4.48 -14.71
CA LEU A 16 -1.18 3.86 -15.50
C LEU A 16 -0.07 3.28 -14.62
N GLY A 17 0.37 4.02 -13.59
CA GLY A 17 1.42 3.58 -12.68
C GLY A 17 1.04 2.33 -11.87
N GLU A 18 -0.25 2.15 -11.53
CA GLU A 18 -0.71 0.95 -10.83
C GLU A 18 -0.65 -0.27 -11.74
N ARG A 19 -1.08 -0.12 -13.00
CA ARG A 19 -1.03 -1.18 -13.99
C ARG A 19 0.40 -1.62 -14.25
N GLU A 20 1.31 -0.67 -14.39
CA GLU A 20 2.74 -0.92 -14.58
C GLU A 20 3.38 -1.58 -13.35
N ALA A 21 3.03 -1.13 -12.14
CA ALA A 21 3.54 -1.71 -10.91
C ALA A 21 3.05 -3.15 -10.69
N ILE A 22 1.78 -3.44 -10.98
CA ILE A 22 1.23 -4.80 -10.91
C ILE A 22 1.94 -5.71 -11.90
N LEU A 23 2.05 -5.30 -13.18
CA LEU A 23 2.71 -6.09 -14.20
C LEU A 23 4.19 -6.36 -13.86
N LEU A 24 4.89 -5.33 -13.38
CA LEU A 24 6.30 -5.47 -12.97
C LEU A 24 6.46 -6.44 -11.79
N ALA A 25 5.55 -6.40 -10.80
CA ALA A 25 5.59 -7.31 -9.67
C ALA A 25 5.39 -8.77 -10.11
N GLU A 26 4.55 -9.03 -11.11
CA GLU A 26 4.39 -10.37 -11.70
C GLU A 26 5.66 -10.85 -12.37
N GLU A 27 6.25 -10.01 -13.22
CA GLU A 27 7.48 -10.33 -13.96
C GLU A 27 8.65 -10.63 -13.02
N MET A 28 8.73 -9.89 -11.91
CA MET A 28 9.79 -10.03 -10.92
C MET A 28 9.50 -11.12 -9.87
N ASN A 29 8.30 -11.71 -9.87
CA ASN A 29 7.82 -12.56 -8.77
C ASN A 29 8.02 -11.89 -7.39
N ALA A 30 7.68 -10.60 -7.32
CA ALA A 30 7.92 -9.75 -6.16
C ALA A 30 6.61 -9.43 -5.45
N GLU A 31 6.71 -9.08 -4.17
CA GLU A 31 5.57 -8.58 -3.42
C GLU A 31 5.30 -7.11 -3.74
N LEU A 32 4.04 -6.76 -4.01
CA LEU A 32 3.65 -5.43 -4.48
C LEU A 32 3.25 -4.51 -3.32
N LEU A 33 3.83 -3.31 -3.26
CA LEU A 33 3.30 -2.22 -2.44
C LEU A 33 2.18 -1.49 -3.20
N ILE A 34 0.97 -1.47 -2.64
CA ILE A 34 -0.19 -0.81 -3.22
C ILE A 34 -1.23 -0.41 -2.16
N ASP A 35 -1.64 0.86 -2.20
CA ASP A 35 -2.64 1.41 -1.27
C ASP A 35 -4.00 1.66 -1.92
N ASP A 36 -4.09 1.67 -3.25
CA ASP A 36 -5.38 1.80 -3.93
C ASP A 36 -6.24 0.54 -3.78
N ARG A 37 -7.52 0.74 -3.46
CA ARG A 37 -8.46 -0.35 -3.19
C ARG A 37 -8.78 -1.17 -4.45
N ALA A 38 -8.98 -0.50 -5.58
CA ALA A 38 -9.37 -1.16 -6.82
C ALA A 38 -8.19 -1.95 -7.38
N ALA A 39 -6.98 -1.37 -7.31
CA ALA A 39 -5.77 -2.03 -7.74
C ALA A 39 -5.35 -3.20 -6.82
N ARG A 40 -5.64 -3.14 -5.50
CA ARG A 40 -5.53 -4.30 -4.59
C ARG A 40 -6.41 -5.47 -5.01
N ILE A 41 -7.64 -5.21 -5.43
CA ILE A 41 -8.55 -6.25 -5.92
C ILE A 41 -7.94 -6.90 -7.16
N VAL A 42 -7.43 -6.10 -8.12
CA VAL A 42 -6.77 -6.62 -9.31
C VAL A 42 -5.55 -7.47 -8.95
N ALA A 43 -4.64 -6.97 -8.09
CA ALA A 43 -3.47 -7.71 -7.64
C ALA A 43 -3.87 -9.05 -6.99
N HIS A 44 -4.87 -9.04 -6.11
CA HIS A 44 -5.40 -10.25 -5.47
C HIS A 44 -5.95 -11.26 -6.49
N THR A 45 -6.77 -10.80 -7.44
CA THR A 45 -7.34 -11.69 -8.49
C THR A 45 -6.30 -12.31 -9.40
N ARG A 46 -5.12 -11.69 -9.49
CA ARG A 46 -3.96 -12.17 -10.26
C ARG A 46 -3.01 -13.04 -9.44
N GLY A 47 -3.35 -13.32 -8.18
CA GLY A 47 -2.54 -14.16 -7.29
C GLY A 47 -1.29 -13.47 -6.75
N LEU A 48 -1.19 -12.15 -6.86
CA LEU A 48 -0.06 -11.38 -6.36
C LEU A 48 -0.17 -11.12 -4.86
N ALA A 49 0.90 -11.48 -4.15
CA ALA A 49 1.12 -11.02 -2.79
C ALA A 49 1.33 -9.50 -2.79
N HIS A 50 0.67 -8.82 -1.87
CA HIS A 50 0.69 -7.36 -1.82
C HIS A 50 0.48 -6.83 -0.40
N PHE A 51 0.88 -5.57 -0.20
CA PHE A 51 0.78 -4.85 1.07
C PHE A 51 0.64 -3.35 0.85
N GLY A 52 0.30 -2.62 1.93
CA GLY A 52 0.20 -1.16 1.88
C GLY A 52 1.26 -0.45 2.70
N SER A 53 1.27 0.87 2.60
CA SER A 53 2.21 1.74 3.32
C SER A 53 2.16 1.57 4.84
N LEU A 54 1.01 1.20 5.42
CA LEU A 54 0.91 0.89 6.85
C LEU A 54 1.82 -0.27 7.28
N ARG A 55 2.01 -1.29 6.41
CA ARG A 55 2.92 -2.39 6.72
C ARG A 55 4.37 -1.91 6.71
N VAL A 56 4.73 -0.99 5.82
CA VAL A 56 6.06 -0.36 5.80
C VAL A 56 6.29 0.42 7.09
N LEU A 57 5.31 1.21 7.51
CA LEU A 57 5.40 2.01 8.73
C LEU A 57 5.53 1.13 9.99
N LYS A 58 4.74 0.05 10.08
CA LYS A 58 4.87 -0.95 11.15
C LYS A 58 6.26 -1.58 11.17
N HIS A 59 6.76 -1.98 10.00
CA HIS A 59 8.08 -2.58 9.90
C HIS A 59 9.21 -1.61 10.31
N GLY A 60 9.11 -0.34 9.91
CA GLY A 60 10.04 0.70 10.36
C GLY A 60 10.03 0.90 11.87
N LYS A 61 8.87 0.76 12.53
CA LYS A 61 8.76 0.78 14.00
C LYS A 61 9.44 -0.43 14.63
N GLU A 62 9.19 -1.63 14.10
CA GLU A 62 9.78 -2.89 14.58
C GLU A 62 11.32 -2.88 14.49
N LEU A 63 11.86 -2.27 13.44
CA LEU A 63 13.31 -2.09 13.25
C LEU A 63 13.91 -0.94 14.10
N GLY A 64 13.10 -0.20 14.85
CA GLY A 64 13.55 0.96 15.62
C GLY A 64 13.92 2.20 14.79
N LEU A 65 13.56 2.21 13.49
CA LEU A 65 13.79 3.34 12.58
C LEU A 65 12.75 4.45 12.78
N VAL A 66 11.54 4.09 13.18
CA VAL A 66 10.44 5.03 13.49
C VAL A 66 10.06 4.90 14.95
N ASN A 67 10.42 5.87 15.78
CA ASN A 67 10.10 5.82 17.21
C ASN A 67 8.65 6.20 17.51
N HIS A 68 8.13 7.22 16.82
CA HIS A 68 6.78 7.75 17.02
C HIS A 68 5.96 7.53 15.75
N VAL A 69 5.03 6.56 15.80
CA VAL A 69 4.24 6.18 14.62
C VAL A 69 3.11 7.15 14.34
N ARG A 70 2.47 7.68 15.39
CA ARG A 70 1.31 8.59 15.26
C ARG A 70 1.62 9.84 14.42
N PRO A 71 2.69 10.61 14.68
CA PRO A 71 3.00 11.78 13.86
C PRO A 71 3.19 11.44 12.37
N VAL A 72 3.89 10.34 12.07
CA VAL A 72 4.11 9.90 10.69
C VAL A 72 2.80 9.49 10.02
N LEU A 73 1.92 8.82 10.76
CA LEU A 73 0.60 8.43 10.27
C LEU A 73 -0.31 9.64 10.02
N ASP A 74 -0.26 10.64 10.90
CA ASP A 74 -1.00 11.88 10.77
C ASP A 74 -0.50 12.70 9.57
N ASP A 75 0.82 12.82 9.39
CA ASP A 75 1.45 13.46 8.22
C ASP A 75 1.05 12.76 6.91
N LEU A 76 0.97 11.43 6.91
CA LEU A 76 0.53 10.66 5.75
C LEU A 76 -0.90 11.02 5.35
N ILE A 77 -1.80 11.19 6.33
CA ILE A 77 -3.19 11.63 6.10
C ILE A 77 -3.22 13.08 5.60
N LEU A 78 -2.46 13.98 6.23
CA LEU A 78 -2.37 15.39 5.82
C LEU A 78 -1.82 15.57 4.40
N SER A 79 -0.96 14.65 3.94
CA SER A 79 -0.45 14.63 2.57
C SER A 79 -1.46 14.14 1.51
N GLY A 80 -2.67 13.73 1.95
CA GLY A 80 -3.77 13.31 1.07
C GLY A 80 -4.08 11.81 1.07
N SER A 81 -3.41 11.02 1.91
CA SER A 81 -3.74 9.59 2.04
C SER A 81 -5.04 9.39 2.80
N TYR A 82 -5.90 8.51 2.30
CA TYR A 82 -7.15 8.17 2.98
C TYR A 82 -6.96 6.96 3.91
N ILE A 83 -7.17 7.15 5.20
CA ILE A 83 -7.17 6.08 6.20
C ILE A 83 -8.46 6.17 7.02
N GLY A 84 -9.29 5.13 6.94
CA GLY A 84 -10.52 5.08 7.71
C GLY A 84 -10.25 5.11 9.22
N LYS A 85 -11.08 5.80 9.99
CA LYS A 85 -10.92 5.96 11.45
C LYS A 85 -10.70 4.64 12.19
N ASN A 86 -11.43 3.59 11.81
CA ASN A 86 -11.28 2.27 12.43
C ASN A 86 -9.90 1.66 12.15
N LEU A 87 -9.43 1.73 10.90
CA LEU A 87 -8.10 1.25 10.51
C LEU A 87 -7.00 2.05 11.19
N TYR A 88 -7.15 3.36 11.29
CA TYR A 88 -6.23 4.23 12.02
C TYR A 88 -6.07 3.79 13.48
N VAL A 89 -7.19 3.64 14.19
CA VAL A 89 -7.21 3.24 15.60
C VAL A 89 -6.65 1.83 15.78
N GLU A 90 -7.06 0.89 14.93
CA GLU A 90 -6.56 -0.49 14.97
C GLU A 90 -5.05 -0.53 14.76
N PHE A 91 -4.56 0.19 13.76
CA PHE A 91 -3.13 0.26 13.46
C PHE A 91 -2.32 0.82 14.63
N LEU A 92 -2.78 1.92 15.25
CA LEU A 92 -2.12 2.47 16.43
C LEU A 92 -2.05 1.48 17.59
N ARG A 93 -3.12 0.71 17.84
CA ARG A 93 -3.11 -0.36 18.85
C ARG A 93 -2.09 -1.45 18.50
N GLN A 94 -2.05 -1.87 17.24
CA GLN A 94 -1.12 -2.90 16.78
C GLN A 94 0.35 -2.50 16.96
N VAL A 95 0.68 -1.20 16.84
CA VAL A 95 2.05 -0.69 17.03
C VAL A 95 2.35 -0.20 18.45
N GLY A 96 1.46 -0.47 19.42
CA GLY A 96 1.64 -0.12 20.83
C GLY A 96 1.57 1.38 21.12
N GLN A 97 0.88 2.16 20.30
CA GLN A 97 0.64 3.59 20.52
C GLN A 97 -0.66 3.80 21.30
N ALA A 98 -0.69 4.79 22.20
CA ALA A 98 -1.91 5.16 22.93
C ALA A 98 -2.99 5.64 21.95
N VAL A 99 -4.24 5.26 22.20
CA VAL A 99 -5.43 5.73 21.46
C VAL A 99 -6.27 6.56 22.43
N GLU A 100 -6.43 7.84 22.15
CA GLU A 100 -7.34 8.75 22.86
C GLU A 100 -8.74 8.71 22.25
#